data_AF-E9HYL6-F1
#
_entry.id   AF-E9HYL6-F1
#
_cell.length_a   1.000
_cell.length_b   1.000
_cell.length_c   1.000
_cell.angle_alpha   90.00
_cell.angle_beta   90.00
_cell.angle_gamma   90.00
#
_symmetry.space_group_name_H-M   'P 1'
#
loop_
_entity.id
_entity.type
_entity.pdbx_description
1 polymer ?
#
loop_
_entity_poly.entity_id
_entity_poly.type
_entity_poly.pdbx_seq_one_letter_code
_entity_poly.pdbx_strand_id
1 'polypeptide(L)'
;MTWTSYHRLSDIYGYMNYLAVTYPSLVSLIDIGMSYEKRPLHVLRISNSSSPGTKPAIWIDGGIHAREWIAPAVASYFIQQLVEVPANAKLLTNVDWYIMPVMNPDGYEYSFVTDRLWRKTRSLTSSSNCRGVDPNRNFGYEVSILILNMEILILFNTFGL
;
A
#
# COMPACT_ATOMS: atom_id res chain seq x y z
N MET A 1 -13.18 6.89 -4.14
CA MET A 1 -12.76 5.67 -4.87
C MET A 1 -13.89 4.66 -4.83
N THR A 2 -13.93 3.72 -5.78
CA THR A 2 -14.80 2.53 -5.73
C THR A 2 -13.94 1.27 -5.73
N TRP A 3 -14.49 0.11 -5.37
CA TRP A 3 -13.75 -1.18 -5.43
C TRP A 3 -14.16 -2.04 -6.62
N THR A 4 -14.67 -1.40 -7.67
CA THR A 4 -15.07 -2.01 -8.94
C THR A 4 -14.14 -1.65 -10.10
N SER A 5 -13.09 -0.86 -9.84
CA SER A 5 -12.13 -0.39 -10.85
C SER A 5 -10.74 -0.17 -10.25
N TYR A 6 -9.72 -0.15 -11.10
CA TYR A 6 -8.36 0.25 -10.72
C TYR A 6 -8.22 1.77 -10.81
N HIS A 7 -7.51 2.34 -9.83
CA HIS A 7 -7.44 3.77 -9.59
C HIS A 7 -6.01 4.27 -9.81
N ARG A 8 -5.85 5.51 -10.30
CA ARG A 8 -4.52 6.10 -10.46
C ARG A 8 -3.92 6.43 -9.10
N LEU A 9 -2.61 6.68 -9.07
CA LEU A 9 -1.91 7.02 -7.83
C LEU A 9 -2.54 8.24 -7.13
N SER A 10 -2.94 9.26 -7.89
CA SER A 10 -3.58 10.47 -7.37
C SER A 10 -4.90 10.17 -6.64
N ASP A 11 -5.69 9.22 -7.12
CA ASP A 11 -6.98 8.86 -6.52
C ASP A 11 -6.76 8.13 -5.19
N ILE A 12 -5.77 7.23 -5.16
CA ILE A 12 -5.36 6.52 -3.94
C ILE A 12 -4.86 7.50 -2.88
N TYR A 13 -3.99 8.44 -3.26
CA TYR A 13 -3.50 9.47 -2.34
C TYR A 13 -4.59 10.43 -1.88
N GLY A 14 -5.48 10.84 -2.78
CA GLY A 14 -6.65 11.64 -2.45
C GLY A 14 -7.55 10.94 -1.43
N TYR A 15 -7.77 9.64 -1.58
CA TYR A 15 -8.54 8.84 -0.63
C TYR A 15 -7.85 8.70 0.72
N MET A 16 -6.53 8.45 0.75
CA MET A 16 -5.77 8.39 2.01
C MET A 16 -5.84 9.72 2.78
N ASN A 17 -5.69 10.85 2.07
CA ASN A 17 -5.82 12.18 2.67
C ASN A 17 -7.26 12.44 3.16
N TYR A 18 -8.27 12.07 2.37
CA TYR A 18 -9.67 12.18 2.77
C TYR A 18 -9.95 11.45 4.09
N LEU A 19 -9.45 10.21 4.26
CA LEU A 19 -9.64 9.46 5.49
C LEU A 19 -8.93 10.08 6.69
N ALA A 20 -7.70 10.57 6.50
CA ALA A 20 -6.94 11.21 7.58
C ALA A 20 -7.63 12.50 8.08
N VAL A 21 -8.25 13.27 7.17
CA VAL A 21 -9.01 14.48 7.52
C VAL A 21 -10.37 14.15 8.14
N THR A 22 -11.05 13.13 7.64
CA THR A 22 -12.42 12.77 8.06
C THR A 22 -12.44 12.00 9.37
N TYR A 23 -11.44 11.16 9.62
CA TYR A 23 -11.33 10.29 10.79
C TYR A 23 -10.02 10.53 11.58
N PRO A 24 -9.73 11.76 12.03
CA PRO A 24 -8.42 12.12 12.59
C PRO A 24 -8.10 11.44 13.93
N SER A 25 -9.13 10.94 14.65
CA SER A 25 -8.95 10.15 15.88
C SER A 25 -8.57 8.70 15.62
N LEU A 26 -8.74 8.22 14.38
CA LEU A 26 -8.55 6.83 13.97
C LEU A 26 -7.42 6.65 12.97
N VAL A 27 -7.24 7.63 12.07
CA VAL A 27 -6.38 7.55 10.90
C VAL A 27 -5.31 8.63 10.97
N SER A 28 -4.05 8.24 10.75
CA SER A 28 -2.93 9.16 10.57
C SER A 28 -2.22 8.86 9.26
N LEU A 29 -2.00 9.88 8.44
CA LEU A 29 -1.19 9.79 7.23
C LEU A 29 0.28 10.04 7.59
N ILE A 30 1.15 9.10 7.26
CA ILE A 30 2.58 9.15 7.58
C ILE A 30 3.39 9.14 6.28
N ASP A 31 4.32 10.08 6.18
CA ASP A 31 5.29 10.13 5.08
C ASP A 31 6.58 9.46 5.51
N ILE A 32 6.92 8.34 4.87
CA ILE A 32 8.12 7.56 5.20
C ILE A 32 9.31 7.87 4.29
N GLY A 33 9.13 8.76 3.31
CA GLY A 33 10.17 9.17 2.39
C GLY A 33 9.62 9.58 1.03
N MET A 34 10.51 9.59 0.04
CA MET A 34 10.22 9.95 -1.34
C MET A 34 10.74 8.86 -2.28
N SER A 35 10.01 8.63 -3.36
CA SER A 35 10.44 7.79 -4.47
C SER A 35 11.60 8.43 -5.26
N TYR A 36 12.09 7.71 -6.27
CA TYR A 36 13.17 8.20 -7.12
C TYR A 36 12.74 9.45 -7.90
N GLU A 37 11.54 9.43 -8.47
CA GLU A 37 10.94 10.55 -9.21
C GLU A 37 10.22 11.56 -8.28
N LYS A 38 10.52 11.55 -6.97
CA LYS A 38 10.05 12.53 -5.97
C LYS A 38 8.54 12.50 -5.67
N ARG A 39 7.93 11.33 -5.74
CA ARG A 39 6.58 11.09 -5.21
C ARG A 39 6.66 10.67 -3.74
N PRO A 40 5.78 11.17 -2.87
CA PRO A 40 5.80 10.79 -1.45
C PRO A 40 5.48 9.30 -1.27
N LEU A 41 6.08 8.69 -0.26
CA LEU A 41 5.77 7.32 0.17
C LEU A 41 4.83 7.41 1.38
N HIS A 42 3.54 7.19 1.13
CA HIS A 42 2.49 7.34 2.13
C HIS A 42 2.12 6.01 2.79
N VAL A 43 1.95 6.04 4.10
CA VAL A 43 1.43 4.95 4.92
C VAL A 43 0.25 5.47 5.73
N LEU A 44 -0.85 4.72 5.79
CA LEU A 44 -1.91 4.98 6.77
C LEU A 44 -1.66 4.17 8.02
N ARG A 45 -1.55 4.85 9.17
CA ARG A 45 -1.74 4.25 10.48
C ARG A 45 -3.22 4.29 10.83
N ILE A 46 -3.82 3.14 11.13
CA ILE A 46 -5.21 3.01 11.55
C ILE A 46 -5.22 2.39 12.95
N SER A 47 -5.67 3.16 13.94
CA SER A 47 -5.65 2.77 15.35
C SER A 47 -6.70 3.51 16.17
N ASN A 48 -7.33 2.80 17.11
CA ASN A 48 -8.17 3.41 18.15
C ASN A 48 -7.37 3.91 19.37
N SER A 49 -6.03 3.88 19.32
CA SER A 49 -5.14 4.45 20.34
C SER A 49 -4.49 5.74 19.82
N SER A 50 -4.61 6.81 20.62
CA SER A 50 -3.98 8.10 20.34
C SER A 50 -2.43 8.02 20.37
N SER A 51 -1.86 7.03 21.06
CA SER A 51 -0.41 6.88 21.23
C SER A 51 0.11 5.73 20.37
N PRO A 52 1.00 5.98 19.39
CA PRO A 52 1.71 4.94 18.66
C PRO A 52 2.53 4.04 19.59
N GLY A 53 2.69 2.76 19.23
CA GLY A 53 3.57 1.82 19.93
C GLY A 53 3.00 1.20 21.21
N THR A 54 1.75 1.50 21.57
CA THR A 54 1.08 0.86 22.72
C THR A 54 0.50 -0.52 22.41
N LYS A 55 0.38 -0.88 21.13
CA LYS A 55 -0.14 -2.16 20.64
C LYS A 55 0.85 -2.76 19.62
N PRO A 56 0.89 -4.09 19.46
CA PRO A 56 1.55 -4.73 18.32
C PRO A 56 1.07 -4.14 16.99
N ALA A 57 1.97 -4.11 16.00
CA ALA A 57 1.68 -3.55 14.68
C ALA A 57 1.59 -4.64 13.60
N ILE A 58 0.61 -4.51 12.71
CA ILE A 58 0.54 -5.25 11.45
C ILE A 58 0.91 -4.31 10.32
N TRP A 59 1.88 -4.73 9.50
CA TRP A 59 2.27 -4.02 8.28
C TRP A 59 1.69 -4.73 7.05
N ILE A 60 1.06 -3.96 6.16
CA ILE A 60 0.58 -4.43 4.85
C ILE A 60 1.06 -3.44 3.81
N ASP A 61 1.78 -3.92 2.80
CA ASP A 61 2.09 -3.14 1.60
C ASP A 61 1.48 -3.77 0.35
N GLY A 62 1.22 -2.92 -0.64
CA GLY A 62 0.74 -3.29 -1.95
C GLY A 62 1.59 -2.63 -3.04
N GLY A 63 1.61 -3.26 -4.22
CA GLY A 63 2.21 -2.64 -5.41
C GLY A 63 3.72 -2.43 -5.31
N ILE A 64 4.46 -3.32 -4.63
CA ILE A 64 5.93 -3.37 -4.74
C ILE A 64 6.35 -3.55 -6.20
N HIS A 65 5.64 -4.42 -6.95
CA HIS A 65 5.70 -4.45 -8.40
C HIS A 65 4.56 -3.65 -9.02
N ALA A 66 4.94 -2.74 -9.92
CA ALA A 66 4.01 -1.75 -10.48
C ALA A 66 2.81 -2.34 -11.23
N ARG A 67 3.02 -3.38 -12.04
CA ARG A 67 1.96 -4.03 -12.85
C ARG A 67 0.91 -4.81 -12.05
N GLU A 68 1.15 -5.10 -10.78
CA GLU A 68 0.30 -5.97 -9.96
C GLU A 68 -0.85 -5.16 -9.33
N TRP A 69 -1.68 -4.52 -10.17
CA TRP A 69 -2.71 -3.54 -9.78
C TRP A 69 -3.74 -4.04 -8.76
N ILE A 70 -3.93 -5.34 -8.66
CA ILE A 70 -4.82 -5.94 -7.67
C ILE A 70 -4.30 -5.75 -6.24
N ALA A 71 -2.99 -5.71 -6.01
CA ALA A 71 -2.44 -5.52 -4.67
C ALA A 71 -2.76 -4.13 -4.08
N PRO A 72 -2.52 -3.00 -4.79
CA PRO A 72 -3.00 -1.69 -4.33
C PRO A 72 -4.51 -1.59 -4.15
N ALA A 73 -5.29 -2.23 -5.04
CA ALA A 73 -6.75 -2.24 -4.93
C ALA A 73 -7.20 -2.93 -3.64
N VAL A 74 -6.66 -4.11 -3.33
CA VAL A 74 -7.00 -4.85 -2.12
C VAL A 74 -6.47 -4.16 -0.85
N ALA A 75 -5.27 -3.58 -0.88
CA ALA A 75 -4.77 -2.79 0.24
C ALA A 75 -5.68 -1.58 0.55
N SER A 76 -6.17 -0.88 -0.49
CA SER A 76 -7.15 0.21 -0.33
C SER A 76 -8.52 -0.28 0.17
N TYR A 77 -8.91 -1.52 -0.18
CA TYR A 77 -10.12 -2.15 0.33
C TYR A 77 -9.99 -2.48 1.81
N PHE A 78 -8.86 -3.02 2.26
CA PHE A 78 -8.62 -3.24 3.70
C PHE A 78 -8.68 -1.94 4.49
N ILE A 79 -8.12 -0.85 3.96
CA ILE A 79 -8.26 0.48 4.57
C ILE A 79 -9.74 0.84 4.74
N GLN A 80 -10.55 0.69 3.70
CA GLN A 80 -11.98 0.96 3.80
C GLN A 80 -12.70 0.07 4.83
N GLN A 81 -12.38 -1.22 4.83
CA GLN A 81 -12.97 -2.18 5.77
C GLN A 81 -12.60 -1.85 7.23
N LEU A 82 -11.43 -1.30 7.49
CA LEU A 82 -10.98 -0.94 8.83
C LEU A 82 -11.52 0.42 9.31
N VAL A 83 -11.74 1.37 8.39
CA VAL A 83 -12.09 2.76 8.74
C VAL A 83 -13.58 3.03 8.61
N GLU A 84 -14.21 2.60 7.52
CA GLU A 84 -15.57 3.02 7.16
C GLU A 84 -16.64 1.95 7.42
N VAL A 85 -16.25 0.74 7.86
CA VAL A 85 -17.18 -0.36 8.17
C VAL A 85 -17.25 -0.60 9.70
N PRO A 86 -18.27 -0.08 10.41
CA PRO A 86 -18.34 -0.14 11.88
C PRO A 86 -18.32 -1.57 12.45
N ALA A 87 -18.85 -2.55 11.71
CA ALA A 87 -18.85 -3.96 12.10
C ALA A 87 -17.43 -4.54 12.32
N ASN A 88 -16.42 -3.91 11.71
CA ASN A 88 -15.02 -4.32 11.79
C ASN A 88 -14.22 -3.58 12.86
N ALA A 89 -14.81 -2.66 13.62
CA ALA A 89 -14.10 -1.85 14.62
C ALA A 89 -13.33 -2.69 15.67
N LYS A 90 -13.83 -3.89 15.97
CA LYS A 90 -13.16 -4.86 16.86
C LYS A 90 -11.76 -5.30 16.39
N LEU A 91 -11.46 -5.17 15.11
CA LEU A 91 -10.13 -5.48 14.54
C LEU A 91 -9.05 -4.49 14.98
N LEU A 92 -9.44 -3.33 15.51
CA LEU A 92 -8.53 -2.28 15.97
C LEU A 92 -8.20 -2.37 17.47
N THR A 93 -8.91 -3.21 18.23
CA THR A 93 -8.82 -3.26 19.70
C THR A 93 -7.40 -3.59 20.19
N ASN A 94 -6.76 -4.59 19.58
CA ASN A 94 -5.50 -5.15 20.08
C ASN A 94 -4.29 -4.89 19.17
N VAL A 95 -4.48 -4.26 18.02
CA VAL A 95 -3.45 -4.09 16.98
C VAL A 95 -3.52 -2.69 16.38
N ASP A 96 -2.35 -2.17 15.97
CA ASP A 96 -2.21 -1.02 15.07
C ASP A 96 -1.98 -1.51 13.64
N TRP A 97 -2.72 -0.97 12.67
CA TRP A 97 -2.55 -1.32 11.26
C TRP A 97 -1.75 -0.22 10.56
N TYR A 98 -0.70 -0.62 9.86
CA TYR A 98 0.09 0.25 8.98
C TYR A 98 -0.05 -0.27 7.56
N ILE A 99 -0.74 0.48 6.71
CA ILE A 99 -1.05 0.05 5.35
C ILE A 99 -0.45 1.03 4.35
N MET A 100 0.39 0.51 3.44
CA MET A 100 1.01 1.22 2.33
C MET A 100 0.46 0.70 1.00
N PRO A 101 -0.60 1.29 0.42
CA PRO A 101 -1.24 0.73 -0.76
C PRO A 101 -0.34 0.68 -2.00
N VAL A 102 0.61 1.61 -2.14
CA VAL A 102 1.50 1.71 -3.30
C VAL A 102 2.94 1.92 -2.84
N MET A 103 3.69 0.81 -2.75
CA MET A 103 5.11 0.82 -2.37
C MET A 103 6.03 1.35 -3.48
N ASN A 104 5.67 1.14 -4.76
CA ASN A 104 6.41 1.62 -5.92
C ASN A 104 5.58 2.65 -6.72
N PRO A 105 5.44 3.90 -6.23
CA PRO A 105 4.56 4.89 -6.86
C PRO A 105 5.02 5.31 -8.25
N ASP A 106 6.33 5.38 -8.50
CA ASP A 106 6.85 5.77 -9.82
C ASP A 106 6.54 4.70 -10.87
N GLY A 107 6.80 3.43 -10.52
CA GLY A 107 6.48 2.33 -11.40
C GLY A 107 4.98 2.20 -11.60
N TYR A 108 4.18 2.32 -10.52
CA TYR A 108 2.73 2.19 -10.59
C TYR A 108 2.14 3.21 -11.56
N GLU A 109 2.50 4.49 -11.42
CA GLU A 109 2.04 5.54 -12.33
C GLU A 109 2.51 5.30 -13.77
N TYR A 110 3.77 4.89 -13.95
CA TYR A 110 4.30 4.53 -15.27
C TYR A 110 3.52 3.38 -15.93
N SER A 111 2.97 2.46 -15.14
CA SER A 111 2.15 1.36 -15.67
C SER A 111 0.76 1.79 -16.14
N PHE A 112 0.23 2.91 -15.66
CA PHE A 112 -1.01 3.49 -16.17
C PHE A 112 -0.80 4.28 -17.46
N VAL A 113 0.32 5.00 -17.56
CA VAL A 113 0.49 6.01 -18.63
C VAL A 113 1.40 5.58 -19.78
N THR A 114 2.29 4.60 -19.57
CA THR A 114 3.31 4.23 -20.56
C THR A 114 3.36 2.74 -20.85
N ASP A 115 3.55 1.89 -19.83
CA ASP A 115 3.75 0.45 -20.02
C ASP A 115 3.05 -0.35 -18.93
N ARG A 116 1.88 -0.91 -19.27
CA ARG A 116 1.05 -1.70 -18.37
C ARG A 116 1.79 -2.86 -17.71
N LEU A 117 2.80 -3.43 -18.36
CA LEU A 117 3.56 -4.58 -17.85
C LEU A 117 4.83 -4.17 -17.09
N TRP A 118 5.06 -2.87 -16.89
CA TRP A 118 6.19 -2.38 -16.11
C TRP A 118 6.14 -2.91 -14.67
N ARG A 119 7.25 -3.51 -14.22
CA ARG A 119 7.36 -4.15 -12.91
C ARG A 119 8.21 -3.36 -11.92
N LYS A 120 9.32 -2.80 -12.40
CA LYS A 120 10.45 -2.29 -11.61
C LYS A 120 10.21 -0.89 -11.04
N THR A 121 11.17 -0.38 -10.27
CA THR A 121 11.24 1.05 -9.95
C THR A 121 11.54 1.90 -11.19
N ARG A 122 11.68 3.23 -11.05
CA ARG A 122 12.03 4.15 -12.15
C ARG A 122 13.41 4.80 -12.03
N SER A 123 14.27 4.25 -11.18
CA SER A 123 15.64 4.76 -11.00
C SER A 123 16.47 4.70 -12.29
N LEU A 124 17.39 5.65 -12.44
CA LEU A 124 18.44 5.57 -13.45
C LEU A 124 19.44 4.48 -13.03
N THR A 125 19.95 3.73 -14.02
CA THR A 125 21.06 2.78 -13.80
C THR A 125 22.33 3.36 -14.42
N SER A 126 23.46 3.25 -13.72
CA SER A 126 24.72 3.92 -14.08
C SER A 126 25.38 3.40 -15.37
N SER A 127 24.95 2.24 -15.87
CA SER A 127 25.66 1.50 -16.92
C SER A 127 24.82 1.22 -18.17
N SER A 128 23.58 1.72 -18.29
CA SER A 128 22.75 1.46 -19.47
C SER A 128 21.58 2.44 -19.64
N ASN A 129 20.98 2.45 -20.83
CA ASN A 129 19.68 3.08 -21.07
C ASN A 129 18.51 2.36 -20.36
N CYS A 130 18.76 1.23 -19.68
CA CYS A 130 17.75 0.53 -18.90
C CYS A 130 17.43 1.30 -17.62
N ARG A 131 16.13 1.39 -17.30
CA ARG A 131 15.65 2.01 -16.06
C ARG A 131 15.13 0.97 -15.08
N GLY A 132 15.22 1.30 -13.80
CA GLY A 132 14.60 0.58 -12.70
C GLY A 132 15.36 -0.65 -12.22
N VAL A 133 15.25 -0.90 -10.93
CA VAL A 133 15.68 -2.12 -10.22
C VAL A 133 14.43 -2.90 -9.83
N ASP A 134 14.53 -4.24 -9.71
CA ASP A 134 13.45 -5.03 -9.09
C ASP A 134 13.45 -4.73 -7.57
N PRO A 135 12.43 -4.03 -7.04
CA PRO A 135 12.41 -3.64 -5.64
C PRO A 135 12.37 -4.85 -4.69
N ASN A 136 11.81 -5.99 -5.11
CA ASN A 136 11.77 -7.22 -4.32
C ASN A 136 13.03 -8.09 -4.48
N ARG A 137 14.11 -7.51 -5.02
CA ARG A 137 15.46 -8.10 -5.05
C ARG A 137 16.50 -7.13 -4.48
N ASN A 138 16.06 -6.08 -3.79
CA ASN A 138 16.90 -4.98 -3.31
C ASN A 138 16.85 -4.82 -1.78
N PHE A 139 16.43 -5.85 -1.05
CA PHE A 139 16.51 -5.92 0.40
C PHE A 139 17.89 -6.47 0.83
N GLY A 140 18.39 -6.05 2.00
CA GLY A 140 19.59 -6.64 2.63
C GLY A 140 19.38 -8.14 2.93
N TYR A 141 20.47 -8.91 2.91
CA TYR A 141 20.48 -10.38 2.85
C TYR A 141 19.55 -11.13 3.85
N GLU A 142 18.99 -12.26 3.39
CA GLU A 142 18.24 -13.29 4.15
C GLU A 142 16.90 -12.92 4.79
N VAL A 143 16.12 -12.07 4.14
CA VAL A 143 14.75 -11.80 4.60
C VAL A 143 13.76 -11.85 3.44
N SER A 144 13.37 -13.07 3.09
CA SER A 144 11.98 -13.37 2.73
C SER A 144 11.16 -13.49 4.02
N ILE A 145 11.27 -12.56 4.98
CA ILE A 145 10.30 -12.46 6.08
C ILE A 145 9.06 -11.89 5.43
N LEU A 146 8.10 -12.78 5.15
CA LEU A 146 6.66 -12.52 5.23
C LEU A 146 6.22 -11.08 4.95
N ILE A 147 6.74 -10.47 3.89
CA ILE A 147 5.92 -9.59 3.07
C ILE A 147 4.98 -10.60 2.44
N LEU A 148 3.76 -10.69 2.98
CA LEU A 148 2.66 -11.31 2.27
C LEU A 148 2.53 -10.53 0.97
N ASN A 149 3.29 -10.92 -0.06
CA ASN A 149 2.74 -10.98 -1.40
C ASN A 149 1.53 -11.88 -1.21
N MET A 150 0.40 -11.24 -0.97
CA MET A 150 -0.88 -11.91 -0.91
C MET A 150 -1.09 -12.42 -2.34
N GLU A 151 -0.53 -13.59 -2.64
CA GLU A 151 -1.03 -14.40 -3.73
C GLU A 151 -2.49 -14.65 -3.38
N ILE A 152 -3.37 -14.10 -4.22
CA ILE A 152 -4.83 -14.03 -4.07
C ILE A 152 -5.47 -15.43 -4.21
N LEU A 153 -4.89 -16.46 -3.59
CA LEU A 153 -5.40 -17.82 -3.62
C LEU A 153 -6.03 -18.26 -2.28
N ILE A 154 -5.82 -17.53 -1.18
CA ILE A 154 -6.32 -17.97 0.15
C ILE A 154 -7.62 -17.27 0.58
N LEU A 155 -8.02 -16.14 -0.03
CA LEU A 155 -9.17 -15.37 0.44
C LEU A 155 -10.54 -15.76 -0.14
N PHE A 156 -10.60 -16.57 -1.21
CA PHE A 156 -11.88 -17.02 -1.76
C PHE A 156 -12.62 -18.04 -0.87
N ASN A 157 -11.94 -18.67 0.10
CA ASN A 157 -12.58 -19.67 0.97
C ASN A 157 -13.06 -19.12 2.32
N THR A 158 -12.80 -17.84 2.63
CA THR A 158 -13.22 -17.22 3.91
C THR A 158 -14.22 -16.09 3.75
N PHE A 159 -14.38 -15.55 2.54
CA PHE A 159 -15.42 -14.60 2.21
C PHE A 159 -16.29 -15.24 1.13
N GLY A 160 -17.38 -15.89 1.55
CA GLY A 160 -18.32 -16.58 0.67
C GLY A 160 -18.95 -15.62 -0.34
N LEU A 161 -18.32 -15.52 -1.51
CA LEU A 161 -18.93 -15.15 -2.78
C LEU A 161 -18.89 -16.38 -3.69
#